data_AF-A0A7X9FS75-F1
#
_entry.id   AF-A0A7X9FS75-F1
#
_cell.length_a   1.000
_cell.length_b   1.000
_cell.length_c   1.000
_cell.angle_alpha   90.00
_cell.angle_beta   90.00
_cell.angle_gamma   90.00
#
_symmetry.space_group_name_H-M   'P 1'
#
loop_
_entity.id
_entity.type
_entity.pdbx_description
1 polymer ?
#
loop_
_entity_poly.entity_id
_entity_poly.type
_entity_poly.pdbx_seq_one_letter_code
_entity_poly.pdbx_strand_id
1 'polypeptide(L)'
;MDSEESYKERLEQDSGDDCFVDYAEHLRLNKRYAEAINVCIAGLSANPEAHVGRLVLARTFYNSGYISFALREIKELLEAYPDSPVLKRLAEVMIQDRPIENVELPKDERSEESTVAEGEFDLDDFEN
;
A
#
# COMPACT_ATOMS: atom_id res chain seq x y z
N MET A 1 -27.61 9.52 -3.39
CA MET A 1 -27.03 8.28 -2.85
C MET A 1 -27.15 7.29 -3.97
N ASP A 2 -26.03 6.96 -4.61
CA ASP A 2 -25.99 5.90 -5.62
C ASP A 2 -26.34 4.57 -4.95
N SER A 3 -27.22 3.81 -5.59
CA SER A 3 -27.63 2.48 -5.12
C SER A 3 -26.51 1.46 -5.38
N GLU A 4 -26.43 0.41 -4.57
CA GLU A 4 -25.47 -0.69 -4.79
C GLU A 4 -25.56 -1.30 -6.21
N GLU A 5 -26.76 -1.30 -6.81
CA GLU A 5 -26.98 -1.71 -8.20
C GLU A 5 -26.26 -0.81 -9.20
N SER A 6 -26.30 0.52 -9.00
CA SER A 6 -25.61 1.49 -9.87
C SER A 6 -24.09 1.24 -9.88
N TYR A 7 -23.51 0.95 -8.72
CA TYR A 7 -22.09 0.60 -8.61
C TYR A 7 -21.75 -0.70 -9.36
N LYS A 8 -22.59 -1.74 -9.23
CA LYS A 8 -22.38 -3.02 -9.91
C LYS A 8 -22.49 -2.90 -11.42
N GLU A 9 -23.53 -2.24 -11.93
CA GLU A 9 -23.71 -2.03 -13.37
C GLU A 9 -22.51 -1.32 -13.99
N ARG A 10 -21.94 -0.33 -13.28
CA ARG A 10 -20.73 0.37 -13.73
C ARG A 10 -19.50 -0.53 -13.74
N LEU A 11 -19.30 -1.35 -12.70
CA LEU A 11 -18.18 -2.28 -12.62
C LEU A 11 -18.27 -3.46 -13.60
N GLU A 12 -19.50 -3.83 -14.00
CA GLU A 12 -19.72 -4.80 -15.08
C GLU A 12 -19.35 -4.23 -16.45
N GLN A 13 -19.50 -2.91 -16.66
CA GLN A 13 -19.07 -2.25 -17.89
C GLN A 13 -17.58 -1.95 -17.91
N ASP A 14 -17.05 -1.43 -16.81
CA ASP A 14 -15.64 -1.16 -16.64
C ASP A 14 -15.22 -1.45 -15.20
N SER A 15 -14.56 -2.58 -15.01
CA SER A 15 -14.12 -3.03 -13.69
C SER A 15 -12.96 -2.18 -13.13
N GLY A 16 -12.32 -1.33 -13.94
CA GLY A 16 -11.24 -0.42 -13.55
C GLY A 16 -11.68 1.02 -13.30
N ASP A 17 -12.97 1.35 -13.49
CA ASP A 17 -13.54 2.66 -13.19
C ASP A 17 -13.36 2.97 -11.68
N ASP A 18 -12.86 4.17 -11.36
CA ASP A 18 -12.65 4.67 -10.00
C ASP A 18 -13.90 4.56 -9.09
N CYS A 19 -15.08 4.31 -9.68
CA CYS A 19 -16.32 3.99 -8.97
C CYS A 19 -16.21 2.78 -8.00
N PHE A 20 -15.26 1.84 -8.20
CA PHE A 20 -15.04 0.75 -7.25
C PHE A 20 -14.62 1.25 -5.86
N VAL A 21 -13.93 2.40 -5.80
CA VAL A 21 -13.45 3.01 -4.56
C VAL A 21 -14.63 3.46 -3.71
N ASP A 22 -15.57 4.18 -4.32
CA ASP A 22 -16.79 4.66 -3.67
C ASP A 22 -17.67 3.48 -3.21
N TYR A 23 -17.77 2.43 -4.04
CA TYR A 23 -18.52 1.23 -3.69
C TYR A 23 -17.91 0.50 -2.49
N ALA A 24 -16.59 0.31 -2.49
CA ALA A 24 -15.89 -0.32 -1.38
C ALA A 24 -15.99 0.50 -0.09
N GLU A 25 -15.92 1.84 -0.17
CA GLU A 25 -16.10 2.71 0.99
C GLU A 25 -17.52 2.61 1.53
N HIS A 26 -18.54 2.54 0.67
CA HIS A 26 -19.92 2.29 1.08
C HIS A 26 -20.08 0.93 1.80
N LEU A 27 -19.50 -0.13 1.26
CA LEU A 27 -19.51 -1.46 1.89
C LEU A 27 -18.79 -1.46 3.24
N ARG A 28 -17.65 -0.75 3.35
CA ARG A 28 -16.89 -0.58 4.59
C ARG A 28 -17.70 0.13 5.67
N LEU A 29 -18.43 1.19 5.32
CA LEU A 29 -19.31 1.93 6.23
C LEU A 29 -20.47 1.05 6.74
N ASN A 30 -20.96 0.14 5.89
CA ASN A 30 -21.96 -0.86 6.27
C ASN A 30 -21.38 -2.09 6.99
N LYS A 31 -20.10 -2.05 7.39
CA LYS A 31 -19.37 -3.15 8.06
C LYS A 31 -19.27 -4.45 7.23
N ARG A 32 -19.51 -4.38 5.92
CA ARG A 32 -19.41 -5.50 4.97
C ARG A 32 -17.98 -5.62 4.45
N TYR A 33 -17.04 -5.88 5.36
CA TYR A 33 -15.60 -5.78 5.04
C TYR A 33 -15.13 -6.80 4.00
N ALA A 34 -15.63 -8.05 4.05
CA ALA A 34 -15.24 -9.09 3.10
C ALA A 34 -15.62 -8.72 1.65
N GLU A 35 -16.81 -8.14 1.47
CA GLU A 35 -17.28 -7.70 0.16
C GLU A 35 -16.51 -6.48 -0.32
N ALA A 36 -16.24 -5.51 0.57
CA ALA A 36 -15.41 -4.35 0.26
C ALA A 36 -14.00 -4.76 -0.20
N ILE A 37 -13.39 -5.74 0.45
CA ILE A 37 -12.07 -6.30 0.06
C ILE A 37 -12.15 -6.89 -1.35
N ASN A 38 -13.15 -7.71 -1.65
CA ASN A 38 -13.31 -8.32 -2.97
C ASN A 38 -13.48 -7.28 -4.08
N VAL A 39 -14.29 -6.24 -3.83
CA VAL A 39 -14.49 -5.13 -4.77
C VAL A 39 -13.18 -4.38 -5.02
N CYS A 40 -12.45 -4.04 -3.96
CA CYS A 40 -11.15 -3.39 -4.09
C CYS A 40 -10.14 -4.25 -4.86
N ILE A 41 -10.06 -5.56 -4.58
CA ILE A 41 -9.13 -6.46 -5.28
C ILE A 41 -9.49 -6.56 -6.77
N ALA A 42 -10.77 -6.70 -7.10
CA ALA A 42 -11.23 -6.74 -8.49
C ALA A 42 -10.90 -5.42 -9.20
N GLY A 43 -11.20 -4.28 -8.57
CA GLY A 43 -10.91 -2.96 -9.10
C GLY A 43 -9.42 -2.71 -9.32
N LEU A 44 -8.58 -3.07 -8.35
CA LEU A 44 -7.12 -2.94 -8.43
C LEU A 44 -6.48 -3.93 -9.41
N SER A 45 -7.12 -5.06 -9.68
CA SER A 45 -6.66 -5.99 -10.71
C SER A 45 -6.85 -5.41 -12.12
N ALA A 46 -7.91 -4.63 -12.31
CA ALA A 46 -8.18 -3.91 -13.56
C ALA A 46 -7.39 -2.58 -13.65
N ASN A 47 -7.23 -1.87 -12.53
CA ASN A 47 -6.51 -0.61 -12.42
C ASN A 47 -5.50 -0.62 -11.25
N PRO A 48 -4.28 -1.16 -11.46
CA PRO A 48 -3.26 -1.29 -10.40
C PRO A 48 -2.69 0.03 -9.88
N GLU A 49 -2.83 1.10 -10.67
CA GLU A 49 -2.34 2.46 -10.37
C GLU A 49 -3.34 3.27 -9.55
N ALA A 50 -4.53 2.71 -9.23
CA ALA A 50 -5.52 3.37 -8.39
C ALA A 50 -5.09 3.41 -6.91
N HIS A 51 -4.23 4.38 -6.57
CA HIS A 51 -3.69 4.56 -5.21
C HIS A 51 -4.77 4.81 -4.15
N VAL A 52 -5.86 5.49 -4.52
CA VAL A 52 -7.01 5.70 -3.64
C VAL A 52 -7.72 4.38 -3.34
N GLY A 53 -7.83 3.49 -4.33
CA GLY A 53 -8.36 2.14 -4.16
C GLY A 53 -7.52 1.29 -3.20
N ARG A 54 -6.19 1.34 -3.32
CA ARG A 54 -5.28 0.69 -2.36
C ARG A 54 -5.44 1.23 -0.94
N LEU A 55 -5.64 2.53 -0.79
CA LEU A 55 -5.88 3.15 0.52
C LEU A 55 -7.18 2.65 1.16
N VAL A 56 -8.26 2.55 0.38
CA VAL A 56 -9.55 2.01 0.85
C VAL A 56 -9.41 0.53 1.21
N LEU A 57 -8.66 -0.25 0.42
CA LEU A 57 -8.36 -1.65 0.74
C LEU A 57 -7.63 -1.78 2.08
N ALA A 58 -6.58 -0.98 2.30
CA ALA A 58 -5.82 -0.97 3.55
C ALA A 58 -6.70 -0.63 4.77
N ARG A 59 -7.52 0.42 4.66
CA ARG A 59 -8.48 0.80 5.73
C ARG A 59 -9.51 -0.29 5.98
N THR A 60 -9.95 -0.99 4.94
CA THR A 60 -10.90 -2.09 5.05
C THR A 60 -10.29 -3.29 5.76
N PHE A 61 -9.04 -3.65 5.45
CA PHE A 61 -8.31 -4.69 6.17
C PHE A 61 -8.15 -4.36 7.65
N TYR A 62 -7.74 -3.13 7.96
CA TYR A 62 -7.59 -2.67 9.34
C TYR A 62 -8.92 -2.73 10.10
N ASN A 63 -10.01 -2.23 9.51
CA ASN A 63 -11.35 -2.31 10.10
C ASN A 63 -11.85 -3.75 10.29
N SER A 64 -11.38 -4.68 9.47
CA SER A 64 -11.69 -6.10 9.56
C SER A 64 -10.79 -6.85 10.55
N GLY A 65 -9.82 -6.18 11.19
CA GLY A 65 -8.86 -6.77 12.12
C GLY A 65 -7.61 -7.38 11.47
N TYR A 66 -7.48 -7.31 10.14
CA TYR A 66 -6.36 -7.84 9.38
C TYR A 66 -5.21 -6.83 9.30
N ILE A 67 -4.66 -6.42 10.45
CA ILE A 67 -3.68 -5.33 10.57
C ILE A 67 -2.43 -5.60 9.73
N SER A 68 -1.93 -6.84 9.70
CA SER A 68 -0.73 -7.20 8.91
C SER A 68 -0.91 -6.94 7.41
N PHE A 69 -2.10 -7.21 6.87
CA PHE A 69 -2.41 -6.96 5.46
C PHE A 69 -2.56 -5.46 5.20
N ALA A 70 -3.22 -4.73 6.11
CA ALA A 70 -3.34 -3.28 6.00
C ALA A 70 -1.97 -2.58 5.95
N LEU A 71 -1.04 -2.99 6.82
CA LEU A 71 0.31 -2.42 6.86
C LEU A 71 1.11 -2.70 5.59
N ARG A 72 0.97 -3.89 4.99
CA ARG A 72 1.62 -4.22 3.73
C ARG A 72 1.17 -3.27 2.62
N GLU A 73 -0.14 -3.06 2.47
CA GLU A 73 -0.68 -2.16 1.44
C GLU A 73 -0.25 -0.70 1.65
N ILE A 74 -0.24 -0.23 2.91
CA ILE A 74 0.26 1.12 3.24
C ILE A 74 1.75 1.25 2.95
N LYS A 75 2.54 0.20 3.16
CA LYS A 75 3.97 0.21 2.85
C LYS A 75 4.22 0.41 1.35
N GLU A 76 3.51 -0.33 0.50
CA GLU A 76 3.60 -0.14 -0.96
C GLU A 76 3.20 1.30 -1.37
N LEU A 77 2.17 1.87 -0.73
CA LEU A 77 1.78 3.27 -0.97
C LEU A 77 2.82 4.28 -0.49
N LEU A 78 3.54 4.02 0.60
CA LEU A 78 4.62 4.87 1.09
C LEU A 78 5.87 4.79 0.22
N GLU A 79 6.13 3.66 -0.42
CA GLU A 79 7.22 3.54 -1.42
C GLU A 79 6.93 4.41 -2.65
N ALA A 80 5.67 4.48 -3.09
CA ALA A 80 5.24 5.34 -4.18
C ALA A 80 5.11 6.83 -3.78
N TYR A 81 4.62 7.09 -2.57
CA TYR A 81 4.36 8.43 -2.04
C TYR A 81 5.00 8.65 -0.67
N PRO A 82 6.34 8.71 -0.60
CA PRO A 82 7.07 8.81 0.66
C PRO A 82 6.85 10.13 1.40
N ASP A 83 6.40 11.18 0.71
CA ASP A 83 6.15 12.49 1.30
C ASP A 83 4.70 12.72 1.77
N SER A 84 3.84 11.69 1.72
CA SER A 84 2.47 11.84 2.20
C SER A 84 2.39 11.73 3.73
N PRO A 85 2.13 12.83 4.47
CA PRO A 85 2.01 12.78 5.93
C PRO A 85 0.79 11.96 6.36
N VAL A 86 -0.24 11.88 5.51
CA VAL A 86 -1.46 11.10 5.77
C VAL A 86 -1.14 9.60 5.82
N LEU A 87 -0.34 9.10 4.87
CA LEU A 87 0.06 7.69 4.83
C LEU A 87 0.96 7.34 6.02
N LYS A 88 1.91 8.21 6.37
CA LYS A 88 2.78 8.01 7.55
C LYS A 88 1.96 7.91 8.83
N ARG A 89 1.00 8.81 9.01
CA ARG A 89 0.13 8.81 10.19
C ARG A 89 -0.78 7.58 10.25
N LEU A 90 -1.31 7.13 9.11
CA LEU A 90 -2.09 5.89 9.05
C LEU A 90 -1.24 4.66 9.41
N ALA A 91 -0.03 4.56 8.86
CA ALA A 91 0.90 3.48 9.21
C ALA A 91 1.19 3.46 10.70
N GLU A 92 1.48 4.62 11.30
CA GLU A 92 1.77 4.74 12.73
C GLU A 92 0.59 4.24 13.59
N VAL A 93 -0.64 4.69 13.29
CA VAL A 93 -1.84 4.23 14.01
C VAL A 93 -2.04 2.72 13.88
N MET A 94 -1.85 2.17 12.67
CA MET A 94 -1.98 0.72 12.44
C MET A 94 -0.90 -0.09 13.16
N ILE A 95 0.31 0.45 13.33
CA ILE A 95 1.40 -0.17 14.09
C ILE A 95 1.10 -0.14 15.60
N GLN A 96 0.54 0.96 16.12
CA GLN A 96 0.20 1.09 17.54
C GLN A 96 -0.89 0.09 17.97
N ASP A 97 -1.87 -0.15 17.09
CA ASP A 97 -2.94 -1.12 17.33
C ASP A 97 -2.54 -2.58 17.08
N ARG A 98 -1.31 -2.80 16.62
CA ARG A 98 -0.78 -4.14 16.43
C ARG A 98 -0.54 -4.77 17.80
N PRO A 99 -1.20 -5.90 18.15
CA PRO A 99 -0.69 -6.72 19.23
C PRO A 99 0.73 -7.14 18.84
N ILE A 100 1.69 -6.84 19.72
CA ILE A 100 3.13 -6.89 19.44
C ILE A 100 3.55 -8.32 19.05
N GLU A 101 3.51 -8.64 17.76
CA GLU A 101 4.20 -9.81 17.20
C GLU A 101 5.33 -9.30 16.31
N ASN A 102 6.44 -8.87 16.92
CA ASN A 102 7.76 -8.67 16.31
C ASN A 102 7.75 -8.63 14.76
N VAL A 103 7.43 -7.48 14.18
CA VAL A 103 7.78 -7.21 12.78
C VAL A 103 8.78 -6.09 12.84
N GLU A 104 10.03 -6.48 12.67
CA GLU A 104 11.11 -5.59 12.32
C GLU A 104 10.70 -4.88 11.02
N LEU A 105 10.25 -3.63 11.17
CA LEU A 105 10.24 -2.69 10.06
C LEU A 105 11.67 -2.65 9.54
N PRO A 106 11.91 -2.84 8.23
CA PRO A 106 13.23 -2.58 7.67
C PRO A 106 13.56 -1.13 8.01
N LYS A 107 14.53 -0.95 8.91
CA LYS A 107 15.07 0.36 9.22
C LYS A 107 15.61 0.89 7.91
N ASP A 108 15.10 2.05 7.53
CA ASP A 108 15.56 2.80 6.38
C ASP A 108 17.04 3.13 6.59
N GLU A 109 17.92 2.23 6.11
CA GLU A 109 19.35 2.50 5.97
C GLU A 109 19.59 3.16 4.61
N ARG A 110 18.90 4.27 4.34
CA ARG A 110 19.46 5.29 3.46
C ARG A 110 20.23 6.29 4.32
N SER A 111 21.30 5.81 4.96
CA SER A 111 22.36 6.70 5.40
C SER A 111 23.17 7.10 4.18
N GLU A 112 22.98 8.34 3.75
CA GLU A 112 24.02 9.09 3.06
C GLU A 112 25.32 8.99 3.87
N GLU A 113 26.40 8.46 3.30
CA GLU A 113 27.79 8.96 3.39
C GLU A 113 28.67 7.99 2.56
N SER A 114 29.13 8.37 1.37
CA SER A 114 30.46 8.96 1.13
C SER A 114 31.59 8.17 1.77
N THR A 115 32.50 7.60 0.97
CA THR A 115 33.98 7.73 1.09
C THR A 115 34.68 6.79 0.10
N VAL A 116 35.26 7.41 -0.95
CA VAL A 116 36.59 7.17 -1.55
C VAL A 116 37.02 5.72 -1.85
N ALA A 117 37.04 5.37 -3.15
CA ALA A 117 37.91 4.32 -3.68
C ALA A 117 39.09 4.99 -4.42
N GLU A 118 40.04 5.54 -3.67
CA GLU A 118 41.41 5.73 -4.15
C GLU A 118 42.16 4.44 -3.82
N GLY A 119 42.16 3.51 -4.78
CA GLY A 119 43.13 2.43 -4.82
C GLY A 119 44.08 2.76 -5.96
N GLU A 120 45.24 3.34 -5.63
CA GLU A 120 46.38 3.38 -6.52
C GLU A 120 46.67 1.94 -6.95
N PHE A 121 46.43 1.63 -8.22
CA PHE A 121 46.82 0.37 -8.83
C PHE A 121 48.22 0.58 -9.40
N ASP A 122 49.23 0.27 -8.59
CA ASP A 122 50.63 0.29 -9.01
C ASP A 122 50.86 -0.70 -10.16
N LEU A 123 51.20 -0.12 -11.31
CA LEU A 123 51.62 -0.80 -12.52
C LEU A 123 53.10 -1.19 -12.40
N ASP A 124 53.46 -2.33 -11.76
CA ASP A 124 54.82 -2.89 -11.85
C ASP A 124 54.95 -4.32 -11.26
N ASP A 125 54.08 -5.28 -11.62
CA ASP A 125 54.32 -6.70 -11.21
C ASP A 125 53.88 -7.78 -12.21
N PHE A 126 53.95 -7.52 -13.52
CA PHE A 126 53.85 -8.61 -14.51
C PHE A 126 54.94 -8.50 -15.57
N GLU A 127 56.20 -8.64 -15.14
CA GLU A 127 57.30 -9.07 -16.00
C GLU A 127 57.05 -10.52 -16.47
N ASN A 128 56.91 -10.72 -17.78
CA ASN A 128 57.56 -11.80 -18.52
C ASN A 128 57.64 -11.49 -20.03
#